data_AF-A0A080LV85-F1
#
_entry.id   AF-A0A080LV85-F1
#
_cell.length_a   1.000
_cell.length_b   1.000
_cell.length_c   1.000
_cell.angle_alpha   90.00
_cell.angle_beta   90.00
_cell.angle_gamma   90.00
#
_symmetry.space_group_name_H-M   'P 1'
#
loop_
_entity.id
_entity.type
_entity.pdbx_description
1 polymer ?
#
loop_
_entity_poly.entity_id
_entity_poly.type
_entity_poly.pdbx_seq_one_letter_code
_entity_poly.pdbx_strand_id
1 'polypeptide(L)'
;MLAACRDRHASGCRGRARLVGTARCLCRSERLVASVRLPLFEFARINRIPMVALNVDASLTRAIDERGREALPDHQRQGVGRPALASEAYLDFLITVYRQHAQLKGGRADSGFQYFVEAQQNWEHAMAEALVAQRVTGPQGQPPLVVGIIGSGHLRFGFGVPHQLRGLGVDRVTTLLPLSPGEDCREIRPGLADAVFTFPKEPATPVAPPRLGSKHDRSRNDTPGRAGCLFRGRYRSRRH
;
A
#
# COMPACT_ATOMS: atom_id res chain seq x y z
N MET A 1 -19.47 -4.91 -27.38
CA MET A 1 -19.82 -6.32 -27.12
C MET A 1 -19.90 -6.51 -25.60
N LEU A 2 -20.89 -7.24 -25.07
CA LEU A 2 -21.25 -7.16 -23.65
C LEU A 2 -20.38 -8.04 -22.74
N ALA A 3 -20.16 -7.57 -21.51
CA ALA A 3 -20.21 -8.40 -20.31
C ALA A 3 -20.81 -7.56 -19.18
N ALA A 4 -21.92 -8.02 -18.59
CA ALA A 4 -22.60 -7.33 -17.49
C ALA A 4 -22.22 -7.99 -16.16
N CYS A 5 -21.99 -7.19 -15.11
CA CYS A 5 -21.93 -7.69 -13.75
C CYS A 5 -23.17 -7.21 -12.98
N ARG A 6 -23.87 -8.15 -12.33
CA ARG A 6 -25.26 -7.99 -11.90
C ARG A 6 -25.29 -7.66 -10.41
N ASP A 7 -25.42 -6.39 -10.07
CA ASP A 7 -25.53 -5.94 -8.68
C ASP A 7 -26.77 -6.54 -7.99
N ARG A 8 -26.55 -7.25 -6.89
CA ARG A 8 -27.59 -7.56 -5.88
C ARG A 8 -27.04 -7.31 -4.49
N HIS A 9 -27.25 -6.09 -4.00
CA HIS A 9 -27.81 -5.73 -2.69
C HIS A 9 -27.41 -4.29 -2.35
N ALA A 10 -28.33 -3.37 -2.58
CA ALA A 10 -28.11 -1.95 -2.37
C ALA A 10 -28.69 -1.47 -1.03
N SER A 11 -27.92 -0.66 -0.30
CA SER A 11 -28.47 0.32 0.64
C SER A 11 -27.44 1.42 0.94
N GLY A 12 -27.58 2.59 0.29
CA GLY A 12 -26.95 3.83 0.81
C GLY A 12 -26.10 4.68 -0.15
N CYS A 13 -26.59 5.02 -1.34
CA CYS A 13 -26.08 6.19 -2.08
C CYS A 13 -27.23 6.97 -2.74
N ARG A 14 -27.57 8.14 -2.20
CA ARG A 14 -28.41 9.15 -2.86
C ARG A 14 -27.70 10.50 -2.79
N GLY A 15 -27.40 11.07 -3.96
CA GLY A 15 -26.79 12.39 -4.10
C GLY A 15 -26.31 12.58 -5.54
N ARG A 16 -27.08 13.29 -6.36
CA ARG A 16 -26.67 13.62 -7.73
C ARG A 16 -25.76 14.85 -7.71
N ALA A 17 -24.56 14.72 -8.25
CA ALA A 17 -23.80 15.83 -8.83
C ALA A 17 -23.15 15.33 -10.12
N ARG A 18 -23.47 15.96 -11.25
CA ARG A 18 -22.70 15.77 -12.49
C ARG A 18 -21.40 16.57 -12.34
N LEU A 19 -20.26 15.90 -12.42
CA LEU A 19 -18.99 16.48 -12.82
C LEU A 19 -18.25 15.48 -13.69
N VAL A 20 -17.63 15.99 -14.75
CA VAL A 20 -17.00 15.22 -15.82
C VAL A 20 -15.61 14.77 -15.38
N GLY A 21 -15.21 13.55 -15.74
CA GLY A 21 -13.86 13.02 -15.48
C GLY A 21 -13.83 11.96 -14.37
N THR A 22 -13.46 10.74 -14.75
CA THR A 22 -13.49 9.53 -13.91
C THR A 22 -12.58 9.60 -12.68
N ALA A 23 -13.15 9.84 -11.50
CA ALA A 23 -12.51 9.49 -10.23
C ALA A 23 -12.76 7.99 -9.91
N ARG A 24 -11.80 7.12 -10.25
CA ARG A 24 -11.76 5.73 -9.75
C ARG A 24 -10.85 5.63 -8.53
N CYS A 25 -11.37 6.00 -7.36
CA CYS A 25 -10.75 5.61 -6.09
C CYS A 25 -10.93 4.11 -5.86
N LEU A 26 -9.88 3.33 -6.13
CA LEU A 26 -9.77 1.93 -5.71
C LEU A 26 -8.44 1.76 -4.98
N CYS A 27 -8.50 1.89 -3.66
CA CYS A 27 -7.37 1.63 -2.77
C CYS A 27 -7.83 0.59 -1.74
N ARG A 28 -7.60 -0.70 -2.02
CA ARG A 28 -7.82 -1.80 -1.07
C ARG A 28 -6.51 -2.54 -0.85
N SER A 29 -5.76 -2.12 0.16
CA SER A 29 -4.67 -2.87 0.77
C SER A 29 -4.87 -2.76 2.27
N GLU A 30 -5.28 -3.86 2.89
CA GLU A 30 -5.87 -3.90 4.24
C GLU A 30 -4.81 -3.98 5.38
N ARG A 31 -3.51 -3.83 5.07
CA ARG A 31 -2.42 -3.99 6.07
C ARG A 31 -1.90 -2.71 6.72
N LEU A 32 -2.36 -1.53 6.30
CA LEU A 32 -1.97 -0.24 6.90
C LEU A 32 -3.21 0.58 7.26
N VAL A 33 -3.28 1.06 8.50
CA VAL A 33 -4.42 1.83 9.02
C VAL A 33 -4.66 3.07 8.16
N ALA A 34 -5.93 3.36 7.84
CA ALA A 34 -6.29 4.47 6.94
C ALA A 34 -5.77 5.82 7.44
N SER A 35 -5.71 6.04 8.76
CA SER A 35 -5.19 7.25 9.40
C SER A 35 -3.75 7.61 9.00
N VAL A 36 -2.89 6.62 8.72
CA VAL A 36 -1.49 6.85 8.35
C VAL A 36 -1.35 7.33 6.90
N ARG A 37 -2.26 6.92 6.01
CA ARG A 37 -2.20 7.24 4.57
C ARG A 37 -3.12 8.39 4.16
N LEU A 38 -4.16 8.68 4.93
CA LEU A 38 -5.09 9.78 4.67
C LEU A 38 -4.39 11.14 4.44
N PRO A 39 -3.41 11.58 5.27
CA PRO A 39 -2.72 12.85 5.05
C PRO A 39 -2.01 12.95 3.69
N LEU A 40 -1.43 11.85 3.20
CA LEU A 40 -0.79 11.80 1.88
C LEU A 40 -1.82 11.94 0.74
N PHE A 41 -2.93 11.23 0.82
CA PHE A 41 -4.02 11.34 -0.16
C PHE A 41 -4.67 12.74 -0.14
N GLU A 42 -4.82 13.34 1.04
CA GLU A 42 -5.34 14.70 1.21
C GLU A 42 -4.38 15.74 0.65
N PHE A 43 -3.07 15.64 0.94
CA PHE A 43 -2.04 16.50 0.38
C PHE A 43 -2.06 16.46 -1.16
N ALA A 44 -2.09 15.26 -1.75
CA ALA A 44 -2.16 15.12 -3.21
C ALA A 44 -3.45 15.71 -3.78
N ARG A 45 -4.60 15.49 -3.13
CA ARG A 45 -5.90 16.04 -3.54
C ARG A 45 -5.92 17.58 -3.50
N ILE A 46 -5.39 18.18 -2.44
CA ILE A 46 -5.32 19.64 -2.27
C ILE A 46 -4.42 20.26 -3.34
N ASN A 47 -3.24 19.68 -3.56
CA ASN A 47 -2.25 20.15 -4.54
C ASN A 47 -2.54 19.69 -5.99
N ARG A 48 -3.66 18.97 -6.22
CA ARG A 48 -4.06 18.39 -7.52
C ARG A 48 -2.99 17.49 -8.16
N ILE A 49 -2.21 16.79 -7.35
CA ILE A 49 -1.20 15.83 -7.80
C ILE A 49 -1.93 14.54 -8.23
N PRO A 50 -1.79 14.07 -9.48
CA PRO A 50 -2.35 12.80 -9.92
C PRO A 50 -1.76 11.64 -9.10
N MET A 51 -2.61 10.74 -8.62
CA MET A 51 -2.18 9.53 -7.90
C MET A 51 -2.57 8.28 -8.66
N VAL A 52 -1.62 7.37 -8.81
CA VAL A 52 -1.76 6.09 -9.51
C VAL A 52 -1.41 4.97 -8.53
N ALA A 53 -2.17 3.87 -8.56
CA ALA A 53 -1.86 2.68 -7.78
C ALA A 53 -0.75 1.87 -8.48
N LEU A 54 0.32 1.55 -7.75
CA LEU A 54 1.47 0.79 -8.26
C LEU A 54 1.38 -0.72 -7.98
N ASN A 55 0.36 -1.17 -7.24
CA ASN A 55 0.34 -2.50 -6.62
C ASN A 55 -0.46 -3.52 -7.45
N VAL A 56 -0.02 -4.78 -7.44
CA VAL A 56 -0.76 -5.95 -7.95
C VAL A 56 -1.76 -6.47 -6.93
N ASP A 57 -2.70 -7.33 -7.37
CA ASP A 57 -3.56 -8.03 -6.42
C ASP A 57 -2.76 -9.00 -5.53
N ALA A 58 -3.06 -9.03 -4.23
CA ALA A 58 -2.37 -9.89 -3.27
C ALA A 58 -2.51 -11.40 -3.58
N SER A 59 -3.56 -11.80 -4.31
CA SER A 59 -3.72 -13.17 -4.81
C SER A 59 -2.65 -13.57 -5.81
N LEU A 60 -2.14 -12.65 -6.65
CA LEU A 60 -1.02 -12.94 -7.55
C LEU A 60 0.28 -13.15 -6.77
N THR A 61 0.64 -12.22 -5.88
CA THR A 61 1.85 -12.37 -5.04
C THR A 61 1.83 -13.68 -4.25
N ARG A 62 0.70 -14.00 -3.61
CA ARG A 62 0.50 -15.27 -2.89
C ARG A 62 0.60 -16.48 -3.81
N ALA A 63 -0.01 -16.43 -4.99
CA ALA A 63 0.02 -17.54 -5.93
C ALA A 63 1.41 -17.77 -6.56
N ILE A 64 2.30 -16.77 -6.56
CA ILE A 64 3.72 -16.97 -6.89
C ILE A 64 4.46 -17.60 -5.70
N ASP A 65 4.26 -17.08 -4.49
CA ASP A 65 4.89 -17.57 -3.26
C ASP A 65 4.57 -19.06 -2.98
N GLU A 66 3.37 -19.53 -3.32
CA GLU A 66 2.92 -20.92 -3.11
C GLU A 66 3.39 -21.94 -4.17
N ARG A 67 3.69 -21.53 -5.41
CA ARG A 67 3.89 -22.47 -6.55
C ARG A 67 4.78 -21.97 -7.70
N GLY A 68 5.41 -20.80 -7.56
CA GLY A 68 6.22 -20.15 -8.59
C GLY A 68 5.40 -19.45 -9.67
N ARG A 69 6.03 -18.48 -10.35
CA ARG A 69 5.42 -17.66 -11.41
C ARG A 69 5.14 -18.47 -12.67
N GLU A 70 6.01 -19.43 -13.01
CA GLU A 70 5.85 -20.21 -14.24
C GLU A 70 4.70 -21.22 -14.16
N ALA A 71 4.26 -21.62 -12.96
CA ALA A 71 3.04 -22.40 -12.75
C ALA A 71 1.74 -21.58 -12.98
N LEU A 72 1.83 -20.25 -13.11
CA LEU A 72 0.67 -19.40 -13.35
C LEU A 72 0.34 -19.31 -14.84
N PRO A 73 -0.92 -19.54 -15.27
CA PRO A 73 -1.36 -19.23 -16.62
C PRO A 73 -1.40 -17.71 -16.82
N ASP A 74 -1.18 -17.24 -18.06
CA ASP A 74 -0.93 -15.80 -18.33
C ASP A 74 -2.05 -14.86 -17.85
N HIS A 75 -3.31 -15.29 -17.88
CA HIS A 75 -4.43 -14.50 -17.38
C HIS A 75 -4.36 -14.23 -15.86
N GLN A 76 -3.63 -15.04 -15.08
CA GLN A 76 -3.40 -14.80 -13.65
C GLN A 76 -2.21 -13.86 -13.40
N ARG A 77 -1.30 -13.69 -14.37
CA ARG A 77 -0.09 -12.85 -14.26
C ARG A 77 -0.38 -11.34 -14.35
N GLN A 78 -1.64 -10.93 -14.56
CA GLN A 78 -2.11 -9.54 -14.60
C GLN A 78 -1.41 -8.64 -15.64
N GLY A 79 -0.79 -9.24 -16.66
CA GLY A 79 -0.01 -8.52 -17.67
C GLY A 79 1.36 -8.04 -17.18
N VAL A 80 1.79 -8.43 -15.97
CA VAL A 80 3.12 -8.11 -15.43
C VAL A 80 4.20 -8.81 -16.27
N GLY A 81 5.19 -8.04 -16.70
CA GLY A 81 6.33 -8.50 -17.48
C GLY A 81 7.20 -9.55 -16.77
N ARG A 82 8.35 -9.87 -17.37
CA ARG A 82 9.33 -10.76 -16.74
C ARG A 82 10.34 -9.91 -15.95
N PRO A 83 10.48 -10.12 -14.63
CA PRO A 83 11.44 -9.38 -13.84
C PRO A 83 12.88 -9.55 -14.34
N ALA A 84 13.66 -8.47 -14.25
CA ALA A 84 15.11 -8.54 -14.34
C ALA A 84 15.65 -9.41 -13.20
N LEU A 85 16.61 -10.28 -13.49
CA LEU A 85 17.16 -11.25 -12.53
C LEU A 85 17.78 -10.55 -11.32
N ALA A 86 17.49 -11.08 -10.12
CA ALA A 86 18.14 -10.67 -8.88
C ALA A 86 19.65 -10.92 -8.92
N SER A 87 20.42 -10.00 -8.34
CA SER A 87 21.84 -10.20 -8.08
C SER A 87 22.06 -11.09 -6.86
N GLU A 88 23.22 -11.72 -6.76
CA GLU A 88 23.62 -12.51 -5.58
C GLU A 88 23.47 -11.72 -4.27
N ALA A 89 23.89 -10.45 -4.27
CA ALA A 89 23.75 -9.57 -3.11
C ALA A 89 22.28 -9.29 -2.74
N TYR A 90 21.37 -9.24 -3.72
CA TYR A 90 19.95 -9.11 -3.44
C TYR A 90 19.36 -10.41 -2.87
N LEU A 91 19.79 -11.57 -3.37
CA LEU A 91 19.41 -12.87 -2.82
C LEU A 91 19.92 -13.05 -1.38
N ASP A 92 21.13 -12.59 -1.08
CA ASP A 92 21.70 -12.58 0.28
C ASP A 92 20.95 -11.62 1.22
N PHE A 93 20.44 -10.50 0.71
CA PHE A 93 19.51 -9.65 1.47
C PHE A 93 18.18 -10.39 1.71
N LEU A 94 17.55 -10.95 0.67
CA LEU A 94 16.25 -11.61 0.76
C LEU A 94 16.25 -12.86 1.66
N ILE A 95 17.33 -13.64 1.74
CA ILE A 95 17.37 -14.81 2.65
C ILE A 95 17.35 -14.39 4.13
N THR A 96 17.82 -13.18 4.48
CA THR A 96 17.67 -12.65 5.85
C THR A 96 16.22 -12.29 6.16
N VAL A 97 15.53 -11.61 5.23
CA VAL A 97 14.12 -11.24 5.34
C VAL A 97 13.23 -12.49 5.40
N TYR A 98 13.49 -13.47 4.55
CA TYR A 98 12.78 -14.75 4.51
C TYR A 98 12.83 -15.48 5.86
N ARG A 99 14.01 -15.59 6.46
CA ARG A 99 14.22 -16.22 7.78
C ARG A 99 13.49 -15.49 8.91
N GLN A 100 13.39 -14.16 8.84
CA GLN A 100 12.67 -13.35 9.84
C GLN A 100 11.15 -13.57 9.76
N HIS A 101 10.58 -13.61 8.55
CA HIS A 101 9.13 -13.73 8.36
C HIS A 101 8.59 -15.13 8.52
N ALA A 102 9.33 -16.14 8.06
CA ALA A 102 8.78 -17.48 7.91
C ALA A 102 8.84 -18.34 9.19
N GLN A 103 9.75 -18.03 10.13
CA GLN A 103 10.20 -18.96 11.20
C GLN A 103 10.71 -20.33 10.66
N LEU A 104 10.89 -20.44 9.34
CA LEU A 104 11.31 -21.65 8.64
C LEU A 104 12.83 -21.81 8.68
N LYS A 105 13.29 -23.06 8.79
CA LYS A 105 14.70 -23.44 8.67
C LYS A 105 15.13 -23.59 7.20
N GLY A 106 14.75 -22.63 6.35
CA GLY A 106 15.04 -22.64 4.91
C GLY A 106 16.44 -22.08 4.56
N GLY A 107 17.06 -22.67 3.54
CA GLY A 107 18.31 -22.22 2.93
C GLY A 107 18.10 -21.68 1.51
N ARG A 108 19.15 -21.15 0.87
CA ARG A 108 19.05 -20.60 -0.51
C ARG A 108 18.68 -21.64 -1.58
N ALA A 109 18.84 -22.93 -1.27
CA ALA A 109 18.45 -24.06 -2.13
C ALA A 109 17.02 -24.57 -1.88
N ASP A 110 16.27 -23.99 -0.94
CA ASP A 110 14.88 -24.36 -0.67
C ASP A 110 13.94 -23.77 -1.73
N SER A 111 12.99 -24.56 -2.23
CA SER A 111 12.05 -24.11 -3.27
C SER A 111 11.10 -23.01 -2.76
N GLY A 112 10.77 -23.01 -1.46
CA GLY A 112 10.01 -21.93 -0.83
C GLY A 112 10.79 -20.61 -0.79
N PHE A 113 12.12 -20.64 -0.65
CA PHE A 113 12.93 -19.44 -0.81
C PHE A 113 12.96 -18.96 -2.27
N GLN A 114 13.03 -19.87 -3.24
CA GLN A 114 13.00 -19.51 -4.67
C GLN A 114 11.66 -18.85 -5.05
N TYR A 115 10.52 -19.43 -4.63
CA TYR A 115 9.20 -18.85 -4.88
C TYR A 115 8.98 -17.53 -4.14
N PHE A 116 9.51 -17.37 -2.92
CA PHE A 116 9.53 -16.08 -2.24
C PHE A 116 10.29 -15.00 -3.03
N VAL A 117 11.47 -15.35 -3.56
CA VAL A 117 12.29 -14.47 -4.41
C VAL A 117 11.56 -14.11 -5.72
N GLU A 118 10.86 -15.06 -6.35
CA GLU A 118 10.00 -14.79 -7.51
C GLU A 118 8.84 -13.84 -7.14
N ALA A 119 8.21 -14.03 -5.98
CA ALA A 119 7.10 -13.21 -5.52
C ALA A 119 7.54 -11.76 -5.23
N GLN A 120 8.72 -11.55 -4.61
CA GLN A 120 9.30 -10.21 -4.44
C GLN A 120 9.59 -9.56 -5.80
N GLN A 121 10.34 -10.24 -6.67
CA GLN A 121 10.72 -9.68 -7.97
C GLN A 121 9.52 -9.36 -8.87
N ASN A 122 8.48 -10.21 -8.90
CA ASN A 122 7.27 -9.94 -9.68
C ASN A 122 6.51 -8.73 -9.13
N TRP A 123 6.42 -8.58 -7.81
CA TRP A 123 5.81 -7.41 -7.18
C TRP A 123 6.58 -6.12 -7.51
N GLU A 124 7.91 -6.18 -7.45
CA GLU A 124 8.80 -5.05 -7.71
C GLU A 124 8.82 -4.66 -9.19
N HIS A 125 8.77 -5.64 -10.09
CA HIS A 125 8.68 -5.41 -11.53
C HIS A 125 7.35 -4.73 -11.89
N ALA A 126 6.22 -5.19 -11.33
CA ALA A 126 4.93 -4.54 -11.55
C ALA A 126 4.90 -3.08 -11.05
N MET A 127 5.53 -2.80 -9.90
CA MET A 127 5.69 -1.42 -9.42
C MET A 127 6.57 -0.59 -10.37
N ALA A 128 7.62 -1.16 -10.95
CA ALA A 128 8.49 -0.49 -11.92
C ALA A 128 7.77 -0.24 -13.26
N GLU A 129 7.04 -1.21 -13.81
CA GLU A 129 6.22 -1.06 -15.02
C GLU A 129 5.17 0.04 -14.84
N ALA A 130 4.47 0.06 -13.70
CA ALA A 130 3.48 1.09 -13.38
C ALA A 130 4.09 2.51 -13.31
N LEU A 131 5.32 2.64 -12.78
CA LEU A 131 6.07 3.89 -12.78
C LEU A 131 6.52 4.31 -14.19
N VAL A 132 7.06 3.38 -14.99
CA VAL A 132 7.48 3.62 -16.38
C VAL A 132 6.30 4.08 -17.23
N ALA A 133 5.12 3.49 -17.05
CA ALA A 133 3.89 3.90 -17.74
C ALA A 133 3.45 5.35 -17.45
N GLN A 134 3.93 5.98 -16.36
CA GLN A 134 3.69 7.40 -16.09
C GLN A 134 4.76 8.34 -16.67
N ARG A 135 5.86 7.81 -17.22
CA ARG A 135 6.95 8.59 -17.83
C ARG A 135 6.71 8.90 -19.32
N VAL A 136 5.46 8.87 -19.77
CA VAL A 136 5.11 9.29 -21.15
C VAL A 136 5.42 10.77 -21.31
N THR A 137 6.15 11.12 -22.37
CA THR A 137 6.54 12.49 -22.70
C THR A 137 5.32 13.40 -22.81
N GLY A 138 5.25 14.44 -21.98
CA GLY A 138 4.17 15.41 -22.04
C GLY A 138 4.31 16.38 -23.23
N PRO A 139 3.34 17.31 -23.42
CA PRO A 139 3.40 18.31 -24.49
C PRO A 139 4.65 19.20 -24.51
N GLN A 140 5.41 19.22 -23.41
CA GLN A 140 6.65 19.98 -23.22
C GLN A 140 7.92 19.21 -23.61
N GLY A 141 7.80 18.01 -24.21
CA GLY A 141 8.95 17.26 -24.75
C GLY A 141 9.84 16.56 -23.72
N GLN A 142 9.46 16.57 -22.43
CA GLN A 142 10.15 15.85 -21.36
C GLN A 142 9.16 14.95 -20.60
N PRO A 143 9.61 13.79 -20.07
CA PRO A 143 8.81 12.97 -19.16
C PRO A 143 8.65 13.68 -17.80
N PRO A 144 7.50 13.56 -17.13
CA PRO A 144 7.31 14.16 -15.81
C PRO A 144 8.19 13.53 -14.74
N LEU A 145 8.41 14.25 -13.63
CA LEU A 145 8.89 13.65 -12.40
C LEU A 145 7.78 12.76 -11.82
N VAL A 146 8.09 11.48 -11.61
CA VAL A 146 7.19 10.50 -10.99
C VAL A 146 7.76 10.10 -9.63
N VAL A 147 6.95 10.17 -8.58
CA VAL A 147 7.36 9.84 -7.20
C VAL A 147 6.62 8.58 -6.75
N GLY A 148 7.37 7.49 -6.51
CA GLY A 148 6.84 6.24 -5.96
C GLY A 148 6.91 6.23 -4.44
N ILE A 149 5.77 6.02 -3.78
CA ILE A 149 5.71 5.79 -2.32
C ILE A 149 5.63 4.28 -2.09
N ILE A 150 6.77 3.68 -1.76
CA ILE A 150 7.00 2.23 -1.77
C ILE A 150 7.62 1.80 -0.43
N GLY A 151 7.35 0.57 0.01
CA GLY A 151 7.94 0.01 1.23
C GLY A 151 9.47 -0.05 1.14
N SER A 152 10.17 0.38 2.19
CA SER A 152 11.64 0.58 2.18
C SER A 152 12.44 -0.67 1.80
N GLY A 153 11.96 -1.87 2.15
CA GLY A 153 12.58 -3.14 1.75
C GLY A 153 12.75 -3.33 0.25
N HIS A 154 11.86 -2.77 -0.57
CA HIS A 154 11.89 -2.83 -2.04
C HIS A 154 12.76 -1.75 -2.69
N LEU A 155 13.44 -0.92 -1.87
CA LEU A 155 14.26 0.22 -2.30
C LEU A 155 15.70 0.15 -1.74
N ARG A 156 15.89 -0.48 -0.56
CA ARG A 156 17.18 -0.58 0.13
C ARG A 156 18.26 -1.17 -0.78
N PHE A 157 19.46 -0.59 -0.71
CA PHE A 157 20.66 -1.02 -1.45
C PHE A 157 20.55 -0.90 -2.99
N GLY A 158 19.53 -0.19 -3.50
CA GLY A 158 19.28 -0.07 -4.93
C GLY A 158 18.81 -1.39 -5.58
N PHE A 159 18.43 -2.37 -4.77
CA PHE A 159 17.74 -3.61 -5.18
C PHE A 159 16.27 -3.32 -5.54
N GLY A 160 15.47 -4.38 -5.70
CA GLY A 160 14.02 -4.27 -5.88
C GLY A 160 13.59 -3.34 -7.00
N VAL A 161 12.74 -2.35 -6.70
CA VAL A 161 12.15 -1.45 -7.71
C VAL A 161 13.21 -0.63 -8.46
N PRO A 162 14.21 0.02 -7.82
CA PRO A 162 15.34 0.62 -8.52
C PRO A 162 16.08 -0.30 -9.49
N HIS A 163 16.27 -1.59 -9.15
CA HIS A 163 16.88 -2.57 -10.06
C HIS A 163 15.98 -2.88 -11.26
N GLN A 164 14.68 -3.09 -11.02
CA GLN A 164 13.71 -3.34 -12.09
C GLN A 164 13.54 -2.11 -13.01
N LEU A 165 13.57 -0.88 -12.47
CA LEU A 165 13.53 0.35 -13.26
C LEU A 165 14.72 0.48 -14.21
N ARG A 166 15.94 0.17 -13.76
CA ARG A 166 17.13 0.12 -14.64
C ARG A 166 16.99 -0.99 -15.70
N GLY A 167 16.46 -2.15 -15.33
CA GLY A 167 16.11 -3.23 -16.27
C GLY A 167 15.10 -2.82 -17.35
N LEU A 168 14.24 -1.83 -17.06
CA LEU A 168 13.30 -1.20 -18.00
C LEU A 168 13.86 0.07 -18.68
N GLY A 169 15.17 0.33 -18.59
CA GLY A 169 15.83 1.47 -19.24
C GLY A 169 15.66 2.83 -18.55
N VAL A 170 15.35 2.85 -17.24
CA VAL A 170 15.29 4.07 -16.43
C VAL A 170 16.51 4.15 -15.51
N ASP A 171 17.55 4.83 -15.96
CA ASP A 171 18.79 5.00 -15.19
C ASP A 171 18.70 6.08 -14.09
N ARG A 172 17.91 7.12 -14.35
CA ARG A 172 17.73 8.28 -13.44
C ARG A 172 16.71 7.95 -12.34
N VAL A 173 17.11 7.07 -11.43
CA VAL A 173 16.37 6.71 -10.22
C VAL A 173 17.01 7.39 -9.00
N THR A 174 16.20 7.85 -8.06
CA THR A 174 16.66 8.38 -6.77
C THR A 174 15.76 7.85 -5.66
N THR A 175 16.38 7.39 -4.58
CA THR A 175 15.75 6.74 -3.44
C THR A 175 15.92 7.57 -2.18
N LEU A 176 14.82 7.79 -1.46
CA LEU A 176 14.82 8.44 -0.16
C LEU A 176 14.19 7.51 0.87
N LEU A 177 14.91 7.23 1.96
CA LEU A 177 14.43 6.31 2.99
C LEU A 177 14.22 7.01 4.35
N PRO A 178 13.04 6.84 4.97
CA PRO A 178 12.86 7.20 6.38
C PRO A 178 13.62 6.21 7.26
N LEU A 179 14.37 6.73 8.23
CA LEU A 179 14.98 5.98 9.31
C LEU A 179 14.21 6.22 10.61
N SER A 180 14.19 5.20 11.47
CA SER A 180 13.55 5.30 12.78
C SER A 180 14.35 6.23 13.71
N PRO A 181 13.71 7.02 14.59
CA PRO A 181 14.45 7.79 15.60
C PRO A 181 15.24 6.85 16.51
N GLY A 182 16.57 6.91 16.45
CA GLY A 182 17.47 6.01 17.17
C GLY A 182 17.82 4.71 16.44
N GLU A 183 17.57 4.59 15.13
CA GLU A 183 18.16 3.52 14.30
C GLU A 183 19.70 3.64 14.36
N ASP A 184 20.39 2.51 14.59
CA ASP A 184 21.86 2.51 14.76
C ASP A 184 22.52 3.03 13.47
N CYS A 185 23.38 4.05 13.59
CA CYS A 185 24.13 4.61 12.48
C CYS A 185 24.97 3.55 11.72
N ARG A 186 25.30 2.42 12.36
CA ARG A 186 25.96 1.26 11.72
C ARG A 186 25.09 0.55 10.67
N GLU A 187 23.77 0.70 10.73
CA GLU A 187 22.86 0.21 9.69
C GLU A 187 22.75 1.14 8.49
N ILE A 188 23.27 2.38 8.60
CA ILE A 188 23.42 3.33 7.48
C ILE A 188 24.69 2.98 6.69
N ARG A 189 24.58 1.94 5.86
CA ARG A 189 25.71 1.41 5.07
C ARG A 189 25.77 2.05 3.68
N PRO A 190 26.94 2.11 3.01
CA PRO A 190 27.06 2.56 1.62
C PRO A 190 26.06 1.87 0.70
N GLY A 191 25.43 2.65 -0.19
CA GLY A 191 24.41 2.17 -1.12
C GLY A 191 23.00 2.03 -0.55
N LEU A 192 22.77 2.14 0.77
CA LEU A 192 21.46 1.95 1.40
C LEU A 192 20.31 2.71 0.69
N ALA A 193 20.55 3.99 0.38
CA ALA A 193 19.73 4.87 -0.45
C ALA A 193 20.56 6.08 -0.91
N ASP A 194 20.04 6.87 -1.85
CA ASP A 194 20.67 8.13 -2.28
C ASP A 194 20.56 9.22 -1.19
N ALA A 195 19.47 9.19 -0.41
CA ALA A 195 19.31 10.01 0.79
C ALA A 195 18.56 9.24 1.89
N VAL A 196 18.89 9.54 3.15
CA VAL A 196 18.15 9.08 4.33
C VAL A 196 17.67 10.27 5.14
N PHE A 197 16.52 10.14 5.80
CA PHE A 197 15.95 11.20 6.63
C PHE A 197 15.28 10.64 7.88
N THR A 198 15.26 11.43 8.95
CA THR A 198 14.60 11.12 10.22
C THR A 198 13.58 12.19 10.54
N PHE A 199 12.42 11.80 11.05
CA PHE A 199 11.51 12.75 11.70
C PHE A 199 11.83 12.87 13.19
N PRO A 200 11.61 14.04 13.82
CA PRO A 200 11.59 14.12 15.28
C PRO A 200 10.50 13.16 15.80
N LYS A 201 10.77 12.53 16.94
CA LYS A 201 9.80 11.63 17.59
C LYS A 201 8.52 12.41 17.92
N GLU A 202 7.41 12.08 17.27
CA GLU A 202 6.12 12.67 17.61
C GLU A 202 5.82 12.40 19.11
N PRO A 203 5.34 13.42 19.85
CA PRO A 203 4.90 13.20 21.22
C PRO A 203 3.74 12.21 21.20
N ALA A 204 3.84 11.14 22.00
CA ALA A 204 2.82 10.09 22.02
C ALA A 204 1.45 10.69 22.32
N THR A 205 0.49 10.51 21.41
CA THR A 205 -0.89 10.95 21.61
C THR A 205 -1.40 10.33 22.91
N PRO A 206 -1.85 11.13 23.90
CA PRO A 206 -2.32 10.58 25.17
C PRO A 206 -3.44 9.58 24.90
N VAL A 207 -3.25 8.33 25.34
CA VAL A 207 -4.31 7.32 25.31
C VAL A 207 -5.44 7.85 26.17
N ALA A 208 -6.56 8.18 25.55
CA ALA A 208 -7.72 8.68 26.27
C ALA A 208 -8.09 7.64 27.34
N PRO A 209 -8.23 8.05 28.63
CA PRO A 209 -8.45 7.10 29.71
C PRO A 209 -9.71 6.27 29.42
N PRO A 210 -9.71 4.98 29.79
CA PRO A 210 -10.84 4.10 29.52
C PRO A 210 -12.10 4.69 30.14
N ARG A 211 -13.07 5.02 29.29
CA ARG A 211 -14.36 5.55 29.76
C ARG A 211 -15.12 4.42 30.45
N LEU A 212 -15.19 4.47 31.77
CA LEU A 212 -15.99 3.55 32.58
C LEU A 212 -17.49 3.77 32.30
N GLY A 213 -18.01 3.08 31.29
CA GLY A 213 -19.43 3.05 30.99
C GLY A 213 -20.15 2.07 31.89
N SER A 214 -20.83 2.55 32.92
CA SER A 214 -21.71 1.72 33.75
C SER A 214 -22.95 1.31 32.96
N LYS A 215 -22.97 0.04 32.50
CA LYS A 215 -24.21 -0.59 32.05
C LYS A 215 -25.08 -0.86 33.28
N HIS A 216 -26.09 -0.01 33.50
CA HIS A 216 -27.21 -0.38 34.36
C HIS A 216 -28.02 -1.46 33.63
N ASP A 217 -27.82 -2.72 34.02
CA ASP A 217 -28.70 -3.80 33.60
C ASP A 217 -30.06 -3.61 34.25
N ARG A 218 -31.07 -3.26 33.44
CA ARG A 218 -32.47 -3.25 33.86
C ARG A 218 -33.09 -4.59 33.49
N SER A 219 -32.87 -5.58 34.34
CA SER A 219 -33.63 -6.81 34.31
C SER A 219 -35.12 -6.52 34.53
N ARG A 220 -35.94 -6.68 33.49
CA ARG A 220 -37.40 -6.80 33.60
C ARG A 220 -37.97 -7.61 32.44
N ASN A 221 -38.83 -8.56 32.82
CA ASN A 221 -39.61 -9.39 31.90
C ASN A 221 -40.64 -8.57 31.10
N ASP A 222 -41.23 -9.27 30.14
CA ASP A 222 -42.52 -9.03 29.47
C ASP A 222 -42.59 -8.10 28.24
N THR A 223 -42.57 -8.79 27.08
CA THR A 223 -43.63 -8.77 26.04
C THR A 223 -43.73 -7.52 25.11
N PRO A 224 -43.93 -7.71 23.78
CA PRO A 224 -43.58 -6.67 22.80
C PRO A 224 -44.71 -5.66 22.52
N GLY A 225 -44.36 -4.37 22.37
CA GLY A 225 -45.34 -3.30 22.13
C GLY A 225 -44.83 -2.04 21.44
N ARG A 226 -45.07 -1.95 20.12
CA ARG A 226 -45.27 -0.74 19.29
C ARG A 226 -44.15 0.32 19.14
N ALA A 227 -44.27 1.04 18.02
CA ALA A 227 -43.33 2.05 17.54
C ALA A 227 -43.50 3.42 18.23
N GLY A 228 -42.44 4.24 18.21
CA GLY A 228 -42.48 5.64 18.64
C GLY A 228 -41.32 6.46 18.06
N CYS A 229 -41.57 7.17 16.95
CA CYS A 229 -40.74 8.31 16.55
C CYS A 229 -41.11 9.52 17.42
N LEU A 230 -40.14 10.26 17.95
CA LEU A 230 -40.34 11.61 18.47
C LEU A 230 -39.08 12.48 18.32
N PHE A 231 -39.28 13.78 18.13
CA PHE A 231 -38.37 14.68 17.41
C PHE A 231 -38.31 16.05 18.11
N ARG A 232 -37.11 16.69 18.21
CA ARG A 232 -36.84 18.03 18.80
C ARG A 232 -37.17 18.16 20.31
N GLY A 233 -36.60 19.05 21.12
CA GLY A 233 -35.58 20.11 20.99
C GLY A 233 -35.43 20.80 22.38
N ARG A 234 -34.58 21.81 22.64
CA ARG A 234 -33.66 22.65 21.83
C ARG A 234 -32.51 23.11 22.77
N TYR A 235 -31.30 23.38 22.28
CA TYR A 235 -30.25 24.01 23.11
C TYR A 235 -30.19 25.53 22.86
N ARG A 236 -30.28 26.34 23.93
CA ARG A 236 -30.15 27.81 23.86
C ARG A 236 -28.71 28.23 24.13
N SER A 237 -28.19 29.12 23.29
CA SER A 237 -26.96 29.87 23.56
C SER A 237 -27.22 30.96 24.61
N ARG A 238 -26.30 31.11 25.57
CA ARG A 238 -25.90 32.42 26.11
C ARG A 238 -24.39 32.43 26.34
N ARG A 239 -23.75 33.51 25.89
CA ARG A 239 -22.45 33.96 26.43
C ARG A 239 -22.75 34.87 27.62
N HIS A 240 -21.94 34.77 28.66
CA HIS A 240 -21.01 35.85 29.04
C HIS A 240 -19.74 35.21 29.58
#